data_AF-A0A7K2KPQ6-F1
#
_entry.id   AF-A0A7K2KPQ6-F1
#
_cell.length_a   1.000
_cell.length_b   1.000
_cell.length_c   1.000
_cell.angle_alpha   90.00
_cell.angle_beta   90.00
_cell.angle_gamma   90.00
#
_symmetry.space_group_name_H-M   'P 1'
#
loop_
_entity.id
_entity.type
_entity.pdbx_description
1 polymer ?
#
loop_
_entity_poly.entity_id
_entity_poly.type
_entity_poly.pdbx_seq_one_letter_code
_entity_poly.pdbx_strand_id
1 'polypeptide(L)'
;SALADTPRDAAPAAGPAPASFDEVYQGRRIKGGPAHGGGHHGGHHGGGYTVTIDGEELHVMQNADGTWISVINHYEPVATPKSLARAAVRELQGAPLVPLTLG
;
A
#
# COMPACT_ATOMS: atom_id res chain seq x y z
N SER A 1 -22.65 38.78 12.04
CA SER A 1 -21.59 37.77 12.22
C SER A 1 -21.30 37.09 10.91
N ALA A 2 -20.09 37.25 10.39
CA ALA A 2 -19.62 36.58 9.17
C ALA A 2 -18.84 35.32 9.60
N LEU A 3 -19.20 34.17 9.02
CA LEU A 3 -18.44 32.93 9.16
C LEU A 3 -17.18 33.06 8.31
N ALA A 4 -16.02 33.02 8.95
CA ALA A 4 -14.73 32.97 8.26
C ALA A 4 -14.61 31.64 7.52
N ASP A 5 -14.42 31.72 6.20
CA ASP A 5 -14.02 30.60 5.35
C ASP A 5 -12.56 30.30 5.66
N THR A 6 -12.34 29.29 6.51
CA THR A 6 -10.98 28.79 6.77
C THR A 6 -10.49 28.13 5.48
N PRO A 7 -9.35 28.54 4.91
CA PRO A 7 -8.83 27.88 3.72
C PRO A 7 -8.60 26.41 4.06
N ARG A 8 -9.19 25.51 3.27
CA ARG A 8 -8.85 24.08 3.31
C ARG A 8 -7.36 24.01 3.00
N ASP A 9 -6.54 23.68 4.00
CA ASP A 9 -5.14 23.34 3.80
C ASP A 9 -5.08 22.32 2.65
N ALA A 10 -4.38 22.71 1.58
CA ALA A 10 -4.14 21.82 0.47
C ALA A 10 -3.42 20.58 1.04
N ALA A 11 -3.99 19.40 0.79
CA ALA A 11 -3.35 18.16 1.20
C ALA A 11 -1.88 18.17 0.73
N PRO A 12 -0.92 17.79 1.60
CA PRO A 12 0.48 17.78 1.22
C PRO A 12 0.63 16.95 -0.05
N ALA A 13 1.31 17.53 -1.05
CA ALA A 13 1.64 16.81 -2.27
C ALA A 13 2.33 15.50 -1.87
N ALA A 14 1.87 14.39 -2.46
CA ALA A 14 2.44 13.07 -2.22
C ALA A 14 3.97 13.17 -2.28
N GLY A 15 4.64 12.76 -1.20
CA GLY A 15 6.10 12.78 -1.11
C GLY A 15 6.75 11.97 -2.24
N PRO A 16 8.09 12.01 -2.37
CA PRO A 16 8.79 11.22 -3.39
C PRO A 16 8.35 9.75 -3.35
N ALA A 17 8.14 9.17 -4.53
CA ALA A 17 7.69 7.78 -4.65
C ALA A 17 8.61 6.84 -3.85
N PRO A 18 8.07 5.84 -3.14
CA PRO A 18 8.89 4.92 -2.36
C PRO A 18 9.89 4.18 -3.25
N ALA A 19 11.08 3.88 -2.72
CA ALA A 19 12.05 3.04 -3.41
C ALA A 19 11.48 1.64 -3.65
N SER A 20 11.92 0.99 -4.73
CA SER A 20 11.64 -0.42 -4.94
C SER A 20 12.39 -1.30 -3.94
N PHE A 21 11.86 -2.49 -3.69
CA PHE A 21 12.52 -3.51 -2.86
C PHE A 21 12.23 -4.91 -3.38
N ASP A 22 13.14 -5.81 -3.07
CA ASP A 22 13.01 -7.24 -3.36
C ASP A 22 13.83 -8.04 -2.34
N GLU A 23 13.16 -8.71 -1.39
CA GLU A 23 13.83 -9.46 -0.32
C GLU A 23 13.08 -10.75 0.04
N VAL A 24 13.75 -11.64 0.78
CA VAL A 24 13.09 -12.78 1.44
C VAL A 24 12.96 -12.46 2.93
N TYR A 25 11.74 -12.42 3.43
CA TYR A 25 11.43 -12.14 4.82
C TYR A 25 10.63 -13.30 5.41
N GLN A 26 11.13 -13.91 6.49
CA GLN A 26 10.54 -15.10 7.13
C GLN A 26 10.22 -16.24 6.13
N GLY A 27 11.10 -16.44 5.14
CA GLY A 27 10.95 -17.48 4.12
C GLY A 27 10.05 -17.12 2.94
N ARG A 28 9.46 -15.91 2.92
CA ARG A 28 8.57 -15.44 1.84
C ARG A 28 9.22 -14.35 1.02
N ARG A 29 9.09 -14.40 -0.31
CA ARG A 29 9.63 -13.38 -1.21
C ARG A 29 8.68 -12.19 -1.22
N ILE A 30 9.15 -11.01 -0.85
CA ILE A 30 8.36 -9.78 -0.91
C ILE A 30 8.99 -8.80 -1.89
N LYS A 31 8.17 -8.20 -2.75
CA LYS A 31 8.61 -7.16 -3.70
C LYS A 31 7.74 -5.94 -3.62
N GLY A 32 8.31 -4.78 -3.90
CA GLY A 32 7.53 -3.58 -4.15
C GLY A 32 8.24 -2.65 -5.11
N GLY A 33 7.45 -1.87 -5.84
CA GLY A 33 7.96 -0.89 -6.80
C GLY A 33 6.83 -0.19 -7.53
N PRO A 34 7.18 0.70 -8.49
CA PRO A 34 6.19 1.33 -9.36
C PRO A 34 5.29 0.27 -10.01
N ALA A 35 4.00 0.55 -10.11
CA ALA A 35 3.04 -0.30 -10.80
C ALA A 35 3.38 -0.33 -12.30
N HIS A 36 3.59 -1.53 -12.86
CA HIS A 36 3.84 -1.73 -14.29
C HIS A 36 2.59 -2.31 -14.95
N GLY A 37 1.61 -1.45 -15.28
CA GLY A 37 0.42 -1.88 -16.04
C GLY A 37 -0.74 -0.90 -15.96
N GLY A 38 -1.15 -0.36 -17.11
CA GLY A 38 -2.37 0.41 -17.31
C GLY A 38 -3.62 -0.48 -17.35
N GLY A 39 -3.89 -1.18 -16.24
CA GLY A 39 -5.12 -1.97 -16.07
C GLY A 39 -6.28 -1.06 -15.68
N HIS A 40 -7.35 -1.11 -16.46
CA HIS A 40 -8.60 -0.35 -16.33
C HIS A 40 -9.43 -0.76 -15.09
N HIS A 41 -8.88 -0.58 -13.89
CA HIS A 41 -9.63 -0.57 -12.65
C HIS A 41 -9.46 0.81 -12.00
N GLY A 42 -10.26 1.76 -12.49
CA GLY A 42 -10.36 3.09 -11.89
C GLY A 42 -10.78 2.97 -10.44
N GLY A 43 -9.84 3.17 -9.52
CA GLY A 43 -10.13 3.26 -8.08
C GLY A 43 -9.17 2.56 -7.12
N HIS A 44 -8.14 1.82 -7.56
CA HIS A 44 -7.21 1.22 -6.59
C HIS A 44 -6.22 2.25 -6.05
N HIS A 45 -6.47 2.71 -4.82
CA HIS A 45 -5.73 3.72 -4.06
C HIS A 45 -4.28 3.33 -3.69
N GLY A 46 -3.62 2.49 -4.48
CA GLY A 46 -2.23 2.08 -4.31
C GLY A 46 -1.20 3.08 -4.83
N GLY A 47 -1.59 4.33 -5.15
CA GLY A 47 -0.66 5.42 -5.47
C GLY A 47 0.32 5.15 -6.64
N GLY A 48 0.03 4.19 -7.52
CA GLY A 48 0.97 3.75 -8.56
C GLY A 48 2.13 2.89 -8.04
N TYR A 49 1.96 2.23 -6.90
CA TYR A 49 2.92 1.32 -6.28
C TYR A 49 2.28 -0.06 -6.05
N THR A 50 2.98 -1.12 -6.45
CA THR A 50 2.52 -2.50 -6.27
C THR A 50 3.38 -3.19 -5.21
N VAL A 51 2.76 -4.02 -4.38
CA VAL A 51 3.45 -4.93 -3.45
C VAL A 51 3.04 -6.36 -3.75
N THR A 52 3.99 -7.29 -3.76
CA THR A 52 3.71 -8.73 -3.92
C THR A 52 4.31 -9.55 -2.80
N ILE A 53 3.65 -10.68 -2.48
CA ILE A 53 4.14 -11.73 -1.58
C ILE A 53 4.11 -13.05 -2.35
N ASP A 54 5.26 -13.67 -2.54
CA ASP A 54 5.47 -14.89 -3.33
C ASP A 54 4.92 -14.81 -4.77
N GLY A 55 4.87 -13.60 -5.32
CA GLY A 55 4.35 -13.30 -6.65
C GLY A 55 2.89 -12.84 -6.69
N GLU A 56 2.13 -13.02 -5.60
CA GLU A 56 0.74 -12.59 -5.51
C GLU A 56 0.61 -11.14 -5.04
N GLU A 57 -0.28 -10.37 -5.68
CA GLU A 57 -0.47 -8.96 -5.36
C GLU A 57 -1.15 -8.77 -4.01
N LEU A 58 -0.49 -8.03 -3.12
CA LEU A 58 -1.07 -7.49 -1.90
C LEU A 58 -1.70 -6.14 -2.22
N HIS A 59 -3.01 -6.02 -2.05
CA HIS A 59 -3.66 -4.73 -2.20
C HIS A 59 -3.24 -3.79 -1.07
N VAL A 60 -2.61 -2.68 -1.46
CA VAL A 60 -2.09 -1.64 -0.57
C VAL A 60 -2.74 -0.30 -0.87
N MET A 61 -2.81 0.54 0.15
CA MET A 61 -3.27 1.91 0.03
C MET A 61 -2.32 2.83 0.78
N GLN A 62 -2.07 3.99 0.18
CA GLN A 62 -1.33 5.06 0.84
C GLN A 62 -2.33 6.07 1.42
N ASN A 63 -2.20 6.34 2.71
CA ASN A 63 -2.95 7.37 3.41
C ASN A 63 -2.44 8.77 3.01
N ALA A 64 -3.26 9.80 3.25
CA ALA A 64 -2.90 11.18 2.93
C ALA A 64 -1.67 11.70 3.72
N ASP A 65 -1.38 11.11 4.87
CA ASP A 65 -0.18 11.40 5.67
C ASP A 65 1.07 10.63 5.21
N GLY A 66 0.94 9.85 4.13
CA GLY A 66 2.02 9.05 3.55
C GLY A 66 2.23 7.68 4.18
N THR A 67 1.49 7.32 5.24
CA THR A 67 1.51 5.96 5.81
C THR A 67 0.81 4.97 4.89
N TRP A 68 1.08 3.68 5.11
CA TRP A 68 0.63 2.59 4.26
C TRP A 68 -0.18 1.58 5.06
N ILE A 69 -1.26 1.09 4.45
CA ILE A 69 -2.11 0.02 4.95
C ILE A 69 -2.35 -1.01 3.83
N SER A 70 -2.71 -2.24 4.21
CA SER A 70 -3.07 -3.30 3.26
C SER A 70 -4.47 -3.84 3.56
N VAL A 71 -4.99 -4.71 2.69
CA VAL A 71 -6.22 -5.46 3.01
C VAL A 71 -6.06 -6.34 4.25
N ILE A 72 -4.84 -6.81 4.55
CA ILE A 72 -4.53 -7.68 5.69
C ILE A 72 -4.35 -6.86 6.97
N ASN A 73 -3.60 -5.76 6.90
CA ASN A 73 -3.33 -4.85 8.02
C ASN A 73 -3.97 -3.48 7.72
N HIS A 74 -5.31 -3.44 7.70
CA HIS A 74 -6.05 -2.27 7.24
C HIS A 74 -6.10 -1.13 8.27
N TYR A 75 -6.11 -1.47 9.56
CA TYR A 75 -6.21 -0.51 10.66
C TYR A 75 -4.88 -0.25 11.37
N GLU A 76 -3.77 -0.67 10.77
CA GLU A 76 -2.42 -0.56 11.35
C GLU A 76 -1.48 0.19 10.40
N PRO A 77 -1.56 1.54 10.34
CA PRO A 77 -0.71 2.32 9.45
C PRO A 77 0.77 2.14 9.76
N VAL A 78 1.57 1.92 8.73
CA VAL A 78 3.03 1.81 8.84
C VAL A 78 3.74 2.78 7.90
N ALA A 79 4.95 3.18 8.25
CA ALA A 79 5.67 4.25 7.54
C ALA A 79 6.09 3.90 6.10
N THR A 80 6.24 2.62 5.74
CA THR A 80 6.77 2.23 4.42
C THR A 80 6.08 0.99 3.84
N PRO A 81 6.03 0.85 2.49
CA PRO A 81 5.52 -0.35 1.83
C PRO A 81 6.27 -1.63 2.23
N LYS A 82 7.59 -1.54 2.48
CA LYS A 82 8.39 -2.68 2.94
C LYS A 82 7.97 -3.13 4.34
N SER A 83 7.77 -2.19 5.26
CA SER A 83 7.25 -2.49 6.59
C SER A 83 5.86 -3.11 6.52
N LEU A 84 5.02 -2.66 5.59
CA LEU A 84 3.68 -3.21 5.36
C LEU A 84 3.73 -4.65 4.82
N ALA A 85 4.59 -4.93 3.85
CA ALA A 85 4.80 -6.28 3.34
C ALA A 85 5.28 -7.24 4.44
N ARG A 86 6.20 -6.79 5.32
CA ARG A 86 6.64 -7.57 6.48
C ARG A 86 5.53 -7.78 7.52
N ALA A 87 4.64 -6.79 7.71
CA ALA A 87 3.47 -6.94 8.57
C ALA A 87 2.51 -7.99 8.03
N ALA A 88 2.19 -7.93 6.74
CA ALA A 88 1.34 -8.92 6.08
C ALA A 88 1.94 -10.34 6.14
N VAL A 89 3.26 -10.50 5.96
CA VAL A 89 3.91 -11.81 6.13
C VAL A 89 3.76 -12.37 7.55
N ARG A 90 3.91 -11.51 8.57
CA ARG A 90 3.71 -11.92 9.97
C ARG A 90 2.26 -12.34 10.22
N GLU A 91 1.31 -11.61 9.67
CA GLU A 91 -0.12 -11.89 9.84
C GLU A 91 -0.57 -13.15 9.09
N LEU A 92 -0.01 -13.42 7.91
CA LEU A 92 -0.34 -14.61 7.12
C LEU A 92 0.15 -15.91 7.78
N GLN A 93 1.16 -15.87 8.65
CA GLN A 93 1.65 -17.04 9.40
C GLN A 93 1.93 -18.29 8.53
N GLY A 94 2.38 -18.07 7.29
CA GLY A 94 2.65 -19.13 6.30
C GLY A 94 1.49 -19.48 5.36
N ALA A 95 0.30 -18.90 5.56
CA ALA A 95 -0.80 -19.05 4.61
C ALA A 95 -0.50 -18.34 3.27
N PRO A 96 -0.93 -18.91 2.13
CA PRO A 96 -0.82 -18.26 0.84
C PRO A 96 -1.68 -17.00 0.80
N LEU A 97 -1.19 -15.96 0.12
CA LEU A 97 -2.00 -14.81 -0.24
C LEU A 97 -2.90 -15.23 -1.41
N VAL A 98 -4.17 -14.81 -1.38
CA VAL A 98 -5.10 -15.06 -2.49
C VAL A 98 -5.35 -13.76 -3.26
N PRO A 99 -5.48 -13.82 -4.60
CA PRO A 99 -5.84 -12.65 -5.40
C PRO A 99 -7.17 -12.07 -4.93
N LEU A 100 -7.22 -10.74 -4.82
CA LEU A 100 -8.46 -10.05 -4.52
C LEU A 100 -9.33 -9.96 -5.77
N THR A 101 -10.42 -10.72 -5.78
CA THR A 101 -11.50 -10.59 -6.76
C THR A 101 -12.57 -9.65 -6.20
N LEU A 102 -12.65 -8.43 -6.73
CA LEU A 102 -13.81 -7.56 -6.49
C LEU A 102 -14.86 -7.91 -7.55
N GLY A 103 -15.95 -8.53 -7.11
CA GLY A 103 -17.09 -8.90 -7.96
C GLY A 103 -17.98 -7.72 -8.35
#